data_AF-A0A963RPT3-F1
#
_entry.id   AF-A0A963RPT3-F1
#
_cell.length_a   1.000
_cell.length_b   1.000
_cell.length_c   1.000
_cell.angle_alpha   90.00
_cell.angle_beta   90.00
_cell.angle_gamma   90.00
#
_symmetry.space_group_name_H-M   'P 1'
#
loop_
_entity.id
_entity.type
_entity.pdbx_description
1 polymer ?
#
loop_
_entity_poly.entity_id
_entity_poly.type
_entity_poly.pdbx_seq_one_letter_code
_entity_poly.pdbx_strand_id
1 'polypeptide(L)' 'MATERTLSIIKPDAVAKNVIGQIYARFEAAGLKIVAARMMHLSRREAEQF' A
#
# COMPACT_ATOMS: atom_id res chain seq x y z
N MET A 1 -21.12 10.06 -7.97
CA MET A 1 -20.00 9.34 -8.61
C MET A 1 -19.90 7.96 -7.98
N ALA A 2 -19.45 6.94 -8.73
CA ALA A 2 -19.32 5.58 -8.21
C ALA A 2 -18.15 5.47 -7.22
N THR A 3 -18.21 4.52 -6.29
CA THR A 3 -17.08 4.21 -5.40
C THR A 3 -15.99 3.50 -6.18
N GLU A 4 -14.81 4.12 -6.27
CA GLU A 4 -13.64 3.56 -6.92
C GLU A 4 -12.73 2.84 -5.92
N ARG A 5 -11.91 1.91 -6.43
CA ARG A 5 -10.88 1.22 -5.66
C ARG A 5 -9.58 1.27 -6.44
N THR A 6 -8.50 1.51 -5.74
CA THR A 6 -7.14 1.51 -6.29
C THR A 6 -6.22 0.67 -5.42
N LEU A 7 -5.15 0.16 -6.02
CA LEU A 7 -4.10 -0.58 -5.33
C LEU A 7 -2.94 0.37 -4.99
N SER A 8 -2.48 0.34 -3.74
CA SER A 8 -1.27 1.04 -3.30
C SER A 8 -0.29 0.04 -2.73
N ILE A 9 0.97 0.13 -3.14
CA ILE A 9 2.07 -0.73 -2.66
C ILE A 9 3.08 0.13 -1.91
N ILE A 10 3.28 -0.18 -0.64
CA ILE A 10 4.37 0.39 0.15
C ILE A 10 5.62 -0.46 -0.11
N LYS A 11 6.58 0.12 -0.84
CA LYS A 11 7.81 -0.55 -1.28
C LYS A 11 8.78 -0.85 -0.12
N PRO A 12 9.76 -1.76 -0.32
CA PRO A 12 10.67 -2.19 0.74
C PRO A 12 11.45 -1.06 1.42
N ASP A 13 11.76 0.04 0.71
CA ASP A 13 12.47 1.20 1.25
C ASP A 13 11.66 1.95 2.31
N ALA A 14 10.34 2.11 2.11
CA ALA A 14 9.45 2.74 3.07
C ALA A 14 9.15 1.82 4.27
N VAL A 15 9.05 0.51 4.02
CA VAL A 15 8.93 -0.50 5.08
C VAL A 15 10.18 -0.48 5.98
N ALA A 16 11.38 -0.47 5.40
CA ALA A 16 12.64 -0.42 6.14
C ALA A 16 12.81 0.84 6.99
N LYS A 17 12.17 1.95 6.59
CA LYS A 17 12.14 3.22 7.34
C LYS A 17 11.10 3.23 8.47
N ASN A 18 10.30 2.17 8.65
CA ASN A 18 9.24 2.08 9.65
C ASN A 18 8.16 3.19 9.54
N VAL A 19 7.86 3.67 8.33
CA VAL A 19 6.91 4.78 8.09
C VAL A 19 5.54 4.35 7.56
N ILE A 20 5.21 3.05 7.62
CA ILE A 20 3.94 2.49 7.09
C ILE A 20 2.72 3.24 7.64
N GLY A 21 2.65 3.43 8.96
CA GLY A 21 1.52 4.11 9.60
C GLY A 21 1.36 5.58 9.16
N GLN A 22 2.47 6.28 8.91
CA GLN A 22 2.43 7.66 8.41
C GLN A 22 1.86 7.72 6.99
N ILE A 23 2.17 6.72 6.16
CA ILE A 23 1.62 6.60 4.80
C ILE A 23 0.10 6.31 4.86
N TYR A 24 -0.33 5.41 5.75
CA TYR A 24 -1.76 5.13 5.95
C TYR A 24 -2.52 6.36 6.41
N ALA A 25 -1.99 7.08 7.41
CA ALA A 25 -2.58 8.31 7.90
C ALA A 25 -2.75 9.35 6.80
N ARG A 26 -1.83 9.42 5.82
CA ARG A 26 -1.97 10.32 4.67
C ARG A 26 -3.14 9.93 3.75
N PHE A 27 -3.38 8.64 3.53
CA PHE A 27 -4.53 8.18 2.74
C PHE A 27 -5.84 8.50 3.46
N GLU A 28 -5.91 8.21 4.76
CA GLU A 28 -7.10 8.46 5.57
C GLU A 28 -7.41 9.96 5.70
N ALA A 29 -6.38 10.80 5.89
CA ALA A 29 -6.52 12.26 5.91
C ALA A 29 -6.99 12.84 4.56
N ALA A 30 -6.70 12.15 3.45
CA ALA A 30 -7.22 12.50 2.13
C ALA A 30 -8.65 11.97 1.86
N GLY A 31 -9.28 11.33 2.86
CA GLY A 31 -10.63 10.77 2.75
C GLY A 31 -10.70 9.39 2.09
N LEU A 32 -9.55 8.74 1.84
CA LEU A 32 -9.51 7.38 1.33
C LEU A 32 -9.68 6.37 2.46
N LYS A 33 -10.36 5.26 2.17
CA LYS A 33 -10.53 4.15 3.12
C LYS A 33 -9.65 2.97 2.72
N ILE A 34 -8.81 2.50 3.64
CA ILE A 34 -8.08 1.24 3.47
C ILE A 34 -9.07 0.08 3.68
N VAL A 35 -9.42 -0.63 2.60
CA VAL A 35 -10.39 -1.73 2.64
C VAL A 35 -9.75 -3.12 2.79
N ALA A 36 -8.46 -3.24 2.46
CA ALA A 36 -7.67 -4.46 2.62
C ALA A 36 -6.18 -4.08 2.71
N ALA A 37 -5.40 -4.88 3.46
CA ALA A 37 -3.96 -4.73 3.55
C ALA A 37 -3.30 -6.11 3.74
N ARG A 38 -2.15 -6.32 3.08
CA ARG A 38 -1.33 -7.53 3.23
C ARG A 38 0.14 -7.15 3.14
N MET A 39 0.94 -7.61 4.10
CA MET A 39 2.39 -7.58 4.00
C MET A 39 2.87 -8.86 3.32
N MET A 40 3.70 -8.72 2.29
CA MET A 40 4.27 -9.85 1.57
C MET A 40 5.69 -9.51 1.13
N HIS A 41 6.56 -10.52 1.18
CA HIS A 41 7.86 -10.46 0.54
C HIS A 41 7.72 -11.11 -0.84
N LEU A 42 7.73 -10.30 -1.89
CA LEU A 42 7.58 -10.81 -3.25
C LEU A 42 8.84 -11.58 -3.66
N SER A 43 8.66 -12.78 -4.18
CA SER A 43 9.69 -13.43 -4.99
C SER A 43 9.91 -12.63 -6.28
N ARG A 44 11.08 -12.84 -6.91
CA ARG A 44 11.39 -12.19 -8.19
C ARG A 44 10.33 -12.44 -9.25
N ARG A 45 9.85 -13.69 -9.37
CA ARG A 45 8.82 -14.07 -10.33
C ARG A 45 7.51 -13.33 -10.08
N GLU A 46 7.08 -13.21 -8.82
CA GLU A 46 5.86 -12.48 -8.48
C GLU A 46 5.99 -10.98 -8.77
N ALA A 47 7.17 -10.40 -8.50
CA ALA A 47 7.44 -9.00 -8.79
C ALA A 47 7.50 -8.69 -10.29
N GLU A 48 8.02 -9.62 -11.11
CA GLU A 48 8.10 -9.48 -12.57
C GLU A 48 6.74 -9.68 -13.28
N GLN A 49 5.78 -10.32 -12.61
CA GLN A 49 4.41 -10.50 -13.13
C GLN A 49 3.49 -9.31 -12.87
N PHE A 50 3.95 -8.35 -12.07
CA PHE A 50 3.20 -7.15 -11.69
C PHE A 50 3.45 -6.01 -12.68
#